data_AF-A0A6B3CTK2-F1
#
_entry.id   AF-A0A6B3CTK2-F1
#
_cell.length_a   1.000
_cell.length_b   1.000
_cell.length_c   1.000
_cell.angle_alpha   90.00
_cell.angle_beta   90.00
_cell.angle_gamma   90.00
#
_symmetry.space_group_name_H-M   'P 1'
#
loop_
_entity.id
_entity.type
_entity.pdbx_description
1 polymer ?
#
loop_
_entity_poly.entity_id
_entity_poly.type
_entity_poly.pdbx_seq_one_letter_code
_entity_poly.pdbx_strand_id
1 'polypeptide(L)'
;LRKTAVPFGVSQIAQEAAIASLRAEDELIGRVGSLVCERTRVVDALRAQGWTVPETHANFVWLRLGERTLAFAEACEQAGVVVRPFAGE
;
A
#
# COMPACT_ATOMS: atom_id res chain seq x y z
N LEU A 1 15.14 -17.49 19.15
CA LEU A 1 14.07 -16.77 18.40
C LEU A 1 12.70 -16.78 19.09
N ARG A 2 12.22 -17.86 19.74
CA ARG A 2 10.90 -17.87 20.43
C ARG A 2 10.90 -17.48 21.92
N LYS A 3 12.06 -17.24 22.56
CA LYS A 3 12.14 -16.96 24.01
C LYS A 3 11.62 -15.58 24.43
N THR A 4 11.38 -14.67 23.48
CA THR A 4 10.91 -13.29 23.71
C THR A 4 9.54 -13.01 23.07
N ALA A 5 8.91 -14.00 22.46
CA ALA A 5 7.59 -13.81 21.84
C ALA A 5 6.50 -13.81 22.92
N VAL A 6 5.52 -12.92 22.79
CA VAL A 6 4.35 -12.89 23.67
C VAL A 6 3.58 -14.22 23.51
N PRO A 7 3.34 -14.98 24.58
CA PRO A 7 2.54 -16.19 24.52
C PRO A 7 1.14 -15.90 23.97
N PHE A 8 0.63 -16.75 23.07
CA PHE A 8 -0.70 -16.62 22.47
C PHE A 8 -0.96 -15.30 21.71
N GLY A 9 0.09 -14.64 21.23
CA GLY A 9 -0.03 -13.41 20.44
C GLY A 9 -0.70 -13.57 19.06
N VAL A 10 -1.00 -14.80 18.64
CA VAL A 10 -1.72 -15.12 17.39
C VAL A 10 -2.92 -15.99 17.73
N SER A 11 -4.12 -15.48 17.46
CA SER A 11 -5.37 -16.21 17.72
C SER A 11 -5.48 -17.47 16.87
N GLN A 12 -6.28 -18.44 17.31
CA GLN A 12 -6.50 -19.68 16.56
C GLN A 12 -7.06 -19.39 15.15
N ILE A 13 -8.05 -18.51 15.03
CA ILE A 13 -8.62 -18.10 13.74
C ILE A 13 -7.55 -17.47 12.83
N ALA A 14 -6.65 -16.65 13.37
CA ALA A 14 -5.57 -16.07 12.57
C ALA A 14 -4.59 -17.14 12.05
N GLN A 15 -4.31 -18.17 12.84
CA GLN A 15 -3.46 -19.30 12.40
C GLN A 15 -4.13 -20.10 11.28
N GLU A 16 -5.42 -20.43 11.44
CA GLU A 16 -6.19 -21.16 10.43
C GLU A 16 -6.30 -20.35 9.12
N ALA A 17 -6.59 -19.05 9.20
CA ALA A 17 -6.64 -18.16 8.05
C ALA A 17 -5.28 -18.03 7.34
N ALA A 18 -4.18 -17.96 8.09
CA ALA A 18 -2.84 -17.92 7.52
C ALA A 18 -2.51 -19.22 6.76
N ILE A 19 -2.81 -20.39 7.34
CA ILE A 19 -2.61 -21.69 6.67
C ILE A 19 -3.46 -21.78 5.39
N ALA A 20 -4.73 -21.37 5.44
CA ALA A 20 -5.60 -21.35 4.27
C ALA A 20 -5.06 -20.40 3.18
N SER A 21 -4.56 -19.22 3.57
CA SER A 21 -3.98 -18.25 2.65
C SER A 21 -2.71 -18.80 1.98
N LEU A 22 -1.82 -19.45 2.74
CA LEU A 22 -0.61 -20.08 2.20
C LEU A 22 -0.92 -21.20 1.20
N ARG A 23 -2.02 -21.92 1.38
CA ARG A 23 -2.47 -22.94 0.40
C ARG A 23 -3.05 -22.34 -0.88
N ALA A 24 -3.43 -21.07 -0.86
CA ALA A 24 -3.99 -20.34 -2.00
C ALA A 24 -2.94 -19.41 -2.66
N GLU A 25 -1.66 -19.80 -2.62
CA GLU A 25 -0.54 -18.98 -3.10
C GLU A 25 -0.70 -18.52 -4.55
N ASP A 26 -1.09 -19.41 -5.47
CA ASP A 26 -1.27 -19.07 -6.88
C ASP A 26 -2.30 -17.95 -7.10
N GLU A 27 -3.42 -18.00 -6.35
CA GLU A 27 -4.45 -16.96 -6.41
C GLU A 27 -3.93 -15.63 -5.83
N LEU A 28 -3.19 -15.69 -4.73
CA LEU A 28 -2.58 -14.50 -4.11
C LEU A 28 -1.55 -13.85 -5.05
N ILE A 29 -0.70 -14.64 -5.70
CA ILE A 29 0.27 -14.15 -6.68
C ILE A 29 -0.44 -13.52 -7.88
N GLY A 30 -1.54 -14.11 -8.35
CA GLY A 30 -2.38 -13.50 -9.39
C GLY A 30 -2.87 -12.10 -9.01
N ARG A 31 -3.34 -11.92 -7.77
CA ARG A 31 -3.76 -10.61 -7.25
C ARG A 31 -2.60 -9.61 -7.16
N VAL A 32 -1.39 -10.07 -6.81
CA VAL A 32 -0.17 -9.22 -6.83
C VAL A 32 0.11 -8.74 -8.25
N GLY A 33 0.00 -9.61 -9.26
CA GLY A 33 0.16 -9.23 -10.67
C GLY A 33 -0.77 -8.08 -11.07
N SER A 34 -2.07 -8.21 -10.75
CA SER A 34 -3.06 -7.15 -11.01
C SER A 34 -2.71 -5.83 -10.31
N LEU A 35 -2.24 -5.88 -9.05
CA LEU A 35 -1.79 -4.68 -8.32
C LEU A 35 -0.57 -4.01 -8.97
N VAL A 36 0.37 -4.81 -9.47
CA VAL A 36 1.55 -4.29 -10.18
C VAL A 36 1.15 -3.59 -11.48
N CYS A 37 0.26 -4.19 -12.27
CA CYS A 37 -0.27 -3.56 -13.49
C CYS A 37 -0.96 -2.22 -13.18
N GLU A 38 -1.80 -2.18 -12.15
CA GLU A 38 -2.51 -0.96 -11.76
C GLU A 38 -1.58 0.11 -11.23
N ARG A 39 -0.56 -0.26 -10.44
CA ARG A 39 0.48 0.66 -9.99
C ARG A 39 1.21 1.29 -11.17
N THR A 40 1.61 0.49 -12.16
CA THR A 40 2.27 1.01 -13.38
C THR A 40 1.36 2.00 -14.10
N ARG A 41 0.08 1.65 -14.30
CA ARG A 41 -0.91 2.55 -14.93
C ARG A 41 -1.03 3.89 -14.20
N VAL A 42 -1.12 3.86 -12.87
CA VAL A 42 -1.23 5.09 -12.04
C VAL A 42 0.05 5.92 -12.09
N VAL A 43 1.23 5.29 -11.96
CA VAL A 43 2.53 5.98 -12.05
C VAL A 43 2.70 6.66 -13.39
N ASP A 44 2.40 5.97 -14.48
CA ASP A 44 2.52 6.51 -15.84
C ASP A 44 1.56 7.67 -16.06
N ALA A 45 0.32 7.57 -15.59
CA ALA A 45 -0.67 8.64 -15.69
C ALA A 45 -0.26 9.89 -14.88
N LEU A 46 0.31 9.71 -13.69
CA LEU A 46 0.84 10.82 -12.88
C LEU A 46 2.06 11.47 -13.55
N ARG A 47 2.99 10.67 -14.08
CA ARG A 47 4.16 11.20 -14.80
C ARG A 47 3.76 11.95 -16.07
N ALA A 48 2.78 11.46 -16.82
CA ALA A 48 2.25 12.14 -18.00
C ALA A 48 1.60 13.50 -17.67
N GLN A 49 1.08 13.68 -16.45
CA GLN A 49 0.58 14.95 -15.93
C GLN A 49 1.69 15.89 -15.40
N GLY A 50 2.96 15.48 -15.46
CA GLY A 50 4.11 16.27 -15.01
C GLY A 50 4.50 16.06 -13.54
N TRP A 51 3.90 15.10 -12.83
CA TRP A 51 4.28 14.80 -11.45
C TRP A 51 5.62 14.06 -11.39
N THR A 52 6.45 14.42 -10.42
CA THR A 52 7.67 13.66 -10.10
C THR A 52 7.32 12.51 -9.15
N VAL A 53 7.19 11.31 -9.70
CA VAL A 53 6.89 10.09 -8.95
C VAL A 53 8.09 9.14 -8.99
N PRO A 54 8.73 8.83 -7.84
CA PRO A 54 9.81 7.86 -7.76
C PRO A 54 9.37 6.48 -8.26
N GLU A 55 10.33 5.67 -8.68
CA GLU A 55 10.06 4.25 -8.91
C GLU A 55 9.62 3.58 -7.60
N THR A 56 8.58 2.75 -7.67
CA THR A 56 8.02 2.03 -6.52
C THR A 56 7.85 0.56 -6.86
N HIS A 57 8.31 -0.30 -5.95
CA HIS A 57 8.06 -1.74 -5.99
C HIS A 57 7.04 -2.18 -4.93
N ALA A 58 6.45 -1.23 -4.19
CA ALA A 58 5.40 -1.47 -3.20
C ALA A 58 4.00 -1.46 -3.84
N ASN A 59 2.93 -1.58 -3.04
CA ASN A 59 1.54 -1.48 -3.50
C ASN A 59 0.97 -0.05 -3.41
N PHE A 60 1.84 0.96 -3.34
CA PHE A 60 1.47 2.38 -3.27
C PHE A 60 2.48 3.24 -4.03
N VAL A 61 2.10 4.49 -4.30
CA VAL A 61 2.97 5.53 -4.86
C VAL A 61 3.27 6.59 -3.81
N TRP A 62 4.43 7.21 -3.90
CA TRP A 62 4.84 8.27 -3.00
C TRP A 62 4.91 9.62 -3.72
N LEU A 63 4.16 10.62 -3.23
CA LEU A 63 4.15 11.97 -3.77
C LEU A 63 4.90 12.90 -2.81
N ARG A 64 6.05 13.43 -3.25
CA ARG A 64 6.88 14.36 -2.47
C ARG A 64 6.35 15.78 -2.59
N LEU A 65 5.31 16.09 -1.81
CA LEU A 65 4.58 17.36 -1.90
C LEU A 65 5.12 18.45 -0.95
N GLY A 66 5.98 18.10 0.01
CA GLY A 66 6.52 19.05 0.99
C GLY A 66 5.42 19.67 1.84
N GLU A 67 5.46 20.99 1.99
CA GLU A 67 4.45 21.78 2.70
C GLU A 67 3.03 21.62 2.15
N ARG A 68 2.88 21.15 0.90
CA ARG A 68 1.56 20.94 0.27
C ARG A 68 0.91 19.60 0.65
N THR A 69 1.60 18.72 1.36
CA THR A 69 1.09 17.37 1.67
C THR A 69 -0.24 17.38 2.40
N LEU A 70 -0.41 18.25 3.41
CA LEU A 70 -1.66 18.33 4.17
C LEU A 70 -2.81 18.90 3.34
N ALA A 71 -2.57 19.99 2.60
CA ALA A 71 -3.58 20.58 1.73
C ALA A 71 -4.02 19.61 0.61
N PHE A 72 -3.10 18.80 0.09
CA PHE A 72 -3.42 17.76 -0.88
C PHE A 72 -4.28 16.65 -0.28
N ALA A 73 -3.95 16.19 0.93
CA ALA A 73 -4.74 15.17 1.61
C ALA A 73 -6.17 15.65 1.91
N GLU A 74 -6.34 16.90 2.33
CA GLU A 74 -7.66 17.52 2.52
C GLU A 74 -8.43 17.61 1.19
N ALA A 75 -7.79 18.02 0.10
CA ALA A 75 -8.42 18.05 -1.22
C ALA A 75 -8.84 16.65 -1.70
N CYS A 76 -8.04 15.61 -1.43
CA CYS A 76 -8.41 14.23 -1.71
C CYS A 76 -9.61 13.79 -0.87
N GLU A 77 -9.62 14.08 0.42
CA GLU A 77 -10.73 13.73 1.32
C GLU A 77 -12.04 14.40 0.89
N GLN A 78 -12.00 15.68 0.52
CA GLN A 78 -13.15 16.39 -0.06
C GLN A 78 -13.65 15.76 -1.36
N ALA A 79 -12.77 15.12 -2.13
CA ALA A 79 -13.11 14.36 -3.33
C ALA A 79 -13.50 12.89 -3.04
N GLY A 80 -13.60 12.48 -1.78
CA GLY A 80 -13.96 11.12 -1.36
C GLY A 80 -12.81 10.10 -1.41
N VAL A 81 -11.56 10.57 -1.47
CA VAL A 81 -10.35 9.72 -1.54
C VAL A 81 -9.52 9.88 -0.28
N VAL A 82 -9.38 8.79 0.48
CA VAL A 82 -8.51 8.78 1.67
C VAL A 82 -7.07 8.46 1.27
N VAL A 83 -6.15 9.38 1.55
CA VAL A 83 -4.70 9.19 1.39
C VAL A 83 -4.00 9.32 2.74
N ARG A 84 -2.75 8.85 2.83
CA ARG A 84 -1.97 8.93 4.07
C ARG A 84 -0.95 10.07 3.99
N PRO A 85 -1.19 11.23 4.61
CA PRO A 85 -0.22 12.32 4.62
C PRO A 85 0.92 12.03 5.59
N PHE A 86 2.10 12.55 5.24
CA PHE A 86 3.23 12.67 6.14
C PHE A 86 3.73 14.13 6.09
N ALA A 87 3.54 14.86 7.19
CA ALA A 87 3.82 16.30 7.24
C ALA A 87 5.33 16.57 7.23
N GLY A 88 5.78 17.51 6.39
CA GLY A 88 7.19 17.93 6.33
C GLY A 88 8.13 17.04 5.52
N GLU A 89 7.60 16.09 4.74
CA GLU A 89 8.38 15.15 3.89
C GLU A 89 8.61 15.61 2.43
#